data_AF-A0A836TRX6-F1
#
_entry.id   AF-A0A836TRX6-F1
#
_cell.length_a   1.000
_cell.length_b   1.000
_cell.length_c   1.000
_cell.angle_alpha   90.00
_cell.angle_beta   90.00
_cell.angle_gamma   90.00
#
_symmetry.space_group_name_H-M   'P 1'
#
loop_
_entity.id
_entity.type
_entity.pdbx_description
1 polymer ?
#
loop_
_entity_poly.entity_id
_entity_poly.type
_entity_poly.pdbx_seq_one_letter_code
_entity_poly.pdbx_strand_id
1 'polypeptide(L)'
;MSMKRINVLQRGISFAWIAAAVTFAAEGRAADSAAERKAMHAVMKEKCFSCHGEKKQKGKLRLDTVSMTPQSATDLAVWRRVYEQIMDEEMPPDDEAQFSEAEREKTLAWLADTLEAHSDLNLTPAAANYVDHDALFSGEPAGDPATPARVWRLAPQAYKAFMFRLSKELQLHVDQRAIMAPWAGSSYSTAGRIDEAEIEAHLRTCALMLSRMMPLVEKNQLKIRSLHPVYKAGKNATAAQIQAAVEESFQKILRQAPSATKKMQYSQLLTNDLKTYEPSRAIERFLTKVLFHPSVLYRVETPIAGSQRSIMPPRRLARAIAYSLTYSEPDEGLRKAVAAGKLSTKEDVRREVQRLVTATTPYGQDVKLTADQRAKLDALNHEFWQIKTPEARKKANYNQKLKAAIGDQAGRWIRLQKDGYRSVDGEQINLTALLQPRVMNFFQGYFGYRKSPFKCAVTVKELNVIKAGNPNWKSYWFANDTDRLVAWVLESDKEVLRTLLTTRKTFV
;
A
#
# COMPACT_ATOMS: atom_id res chain seq x y z
N MET A 1 64.44 2.96 28.29
CA MET A 1 65.23 1.73 27.99
C MET A 1 64.50 1.01 26.86
N SER A 2 64.75 1.20 25.57
CA SER A 2 65.97 1.00 24.77
C SER A 2 66.66 -0.36 24.99
N MET A 3 66.46 -1.27 24.04
CA MET A 3 67.49 -2.05 23.30
C MET A 3 66.78 -3.16 22.49
N LYS A 4 66.65 -3.03 21.16
CA LYS A 4 67.58 -3.45 20.07
C LYS A 4 67.72 -4.97 19.96
N ARG A 5 67.08 -5.59 18.95
CA ARG A 5 67.58 -5.94 17.59
C ARG A 5 68.47 -7.18 17.57
N ILE A 6 68.12 -8.17 16.73
CA ILE A 6 69.02 -8.87 15.79
C ILE A 6 68.20 -9.25 14.54
N ASN A 7 68.78 -8.94 13.37
CA ASN A 7 68.34 -9.18 12.00
C ASN A 7 68.69 -10.61 11.53
N VAL A 8 67.95 -11.17 10.56
CA VAL A 8 68.46 -11.80 9.31
C VAL A 8 67.29 -11.77 8.28
N LEU A 9 67.26 -10.90 7.27
CA LEU A 9 67.77 -11.03 5.89
C LEU A 9 67.24 -12.23 5.07
N GLN A 10 66.31 -11.99 4.13
CA GLN A 10 66.51 -12.29 2.69
C GLN A 10 65.29 -11.89 1.82
N ARG A 11 65.58 -11.00 0.86
CA ARG A 11 65.24 -11.05 -0.59
C ARG A 11 63.81 -11.51 -0.94
N GLY A 12 62.91 -10.65 -1.42
CA GLY A 12 63.09 -9.83 -2.62
C GLY A 12 62.43 -10.52 -3.83
N ILE A 13 61.10 -10.44 -3.93
CA ILE A 13 60.38 -10.66 -5.20
C ILE A 13 59.38 -9.50 -5.33
N SER A 14 59.74 -8.57 -6.19
CA SER A 14 58.88 -7.49 -6.66
C SER A 14 57.79 -8.11 -7.55
N PHE A 15 56.56 -8.23 -7.04
CA PHE A 15 55.40 -8.39 -7.92
C PHE A 15 54.83 -7.01 -8.21
N ALA A 16 55.20 -6.49 -9.38
CA ALA A 16 54.56 -5.37 -10.01
C ALA A 16 53.07 -5.72 -10.22
N TRP A 17 52.19 -5.11 -9.43
CA TRP A 17 50.78 -5.06 -9.74
C TRP A 17 50.60 -4.07 -10.90
N ILE A 18 50.55 -4.60 -12.12
CA ILE A 18 49.97 -3.90 -13.25
C ILE A 18 48.48 -3.77 -12.94
N ALA A 19 48.11 -2.65 -12.34
CA ALA A 19 46.72 -2.18 -12.34
C ALA A 19 46.39 -1.77 -13.78
N ALA A 20 45.97 -2.73 -14.60
CA ALA A 20 45.25 -2.43 -15.82
C ALA A 20 43.88 -1.88 -15.37
N ALA A 21 43.83 -0.57 -15.16
CA ALA A 21 42.57 0.17 -15.12
C ALA A 21 41.96 0.03 -16.52
N VAL A 22 41.10 -0.97 -16.70
CA VAL A 22 40.10 -0.93 -17.76
C VAL A 22 39.13 0.15 -17.33
N THR A 23 39.44 1.39 -17.68
CA THR A 23 38.42 2.41 -17.86
C THR A 23 37.51 1.88 -18.96
N PHE A 24 36.40 1.26 -18.57
CA PHE A 24 35.20 1.38 -19.37
C PHE A 24 34.88 2.87 -19.36
N ALA A 25 35.39 3.59 -20.36
CA ALA A 25 34.69 4.74 -20.85
C ALA A 25 33.29 4.22 -21.18
N ALA A 26 32.32 4.52 -20.33
CA ALA A 26 30.97 4.66 -20.83
C ALA A 26 31.09 5.79 -21.85
N GLU A 27 31.35 5.46 -23.11
CA GLU A 27 30.94 6.30 -24.22
C GLU A 27 29.46 6.55 -23.96
N GLY A 28 29.15 7.71 -23.39
CA GLY A 28 27.80 8.23 -23.41
C GLY A 28 27.43 8.27 -24.87
N ARG A 29 26.63 7.29 -25.31
CA ARG A 29 26.03 7.32 -26.63
C ARG A 29 25.30 8.65 -26.66
N ALA A 30 25.72 9.55 -27.55
CA ALA A 30 25.06 10.82 -27.75
C ALA A 30 23.68 10.52 -28.37
N ALA A 31 22.77 10.02 -27.55
CA ALA A 31 21.44 9.55 -27.91
C ALA A 31 20.52 10.76 -28.04
N ASP A 32 20.81 11.65 -29.00
CA ASP A 32 19.81 12.52 -29.62
C ASP A 32 20.38 13.23 -30.86
N SER A 33 20.94 12.49 -31.82
CA SER A 33 21.32 13.12 -33.09
C SER A 33 20.08 13.44 -33.93
N ALA A 34 20.09 14.58 -34.63
CA ALA A 34 19.00 14.95 -35.54
C ALA A 34 18.75 13.89 -36.64
N ALA A 35 19.80 13.14 -37.00
CA ALA A 35 19.72 12.03 -37.95
C ALA A 35 18.96 10.83 -37.39
N GLU A 36 19.20 10.45 -36.14
CA GLU A 36 18.46 9.36 -35.46
C GLU A 36 17.00 9.74 -35.24
N ARG A 37 16.70 10.99 -34.83
CA ARG A 37 15.32 11.48 -34.74
C ARG A 37 14.59 11.39 -36.07
N LYS A 38 15.24 11.78 -37.16
CA LYS A 38 14.66 11.69 -38.52
C LYS A 38 14.42 10.23 -38.93
N ALA A 39 15.35 9.33 -38.63
CA ALA A 39 15.19 7.90 -38.91
C ALA A 39 14.03 7.30 -38.08
N MET A 40 13.95 7.63 -36.80
CA MET A 40 12.87 7.12 -35.95
C MET A 40 11.51 7.70 -36.34
N HIS A 41 11.45 8.97 -36.73
CA HIS A 41 10.22 9.54 -37.27
C HIS A 41 9.73 8.80 -38.52
N ALA A 42 10.63 8.30 -39.36
CA ALA A 42 10.22 7.47 -40.51
C ALA A 42 9.59 6.15 -40.05
N VAL A 43 10.17 5.49 -39.05
CA VAL A 43 9.61 4.26 -38.46
C VAL A 43 8.23 4.54 -37.85
N MET A 44 8.09 5.60 -37.04
CA MET A 44 6.80 5.98 -36.44
C MET A 44 5.75 6.33 -37.49
N LYS A 45 6.16 6.96 -38.60
CA LYS A 45 5.26 7.26 -39.71
C LYS A 45 4.72 5.99 -40.37
N GLU A 46 5.56 4.98 -40.54
CA GLU A 46 5.18 3.72 -41.16
C GLU A 46 4.33 2.84 -40.22
N LYS A 47 4.78 2.65 -38.97
CA LYS A 47 4.22 1.66 -38.05
C LYS A 47 3.09 2.21 -37.17
N CYS A 48 3.08 3.52 -36.90
CA CYS A 48 2.17 4.13 -35.92
C CYS A 48 1.20 5.15 -36.55
N PHE A 49 1.68 6.06 -37.40
CA PHE A 49 0.86 7.19 -37.89
C PHE A 49 -0.19 6.79 -38.93
N SER A 50 -0.06 5.61 -39.53
CA SER A 50 -1.11 5.02 -40.39
C SER A 50 -2.42 4.81 -39.62
N CYS A 51 -2.34 4.48 -38.33
CA CYS A 51 -3.47 4.26 -37.43
C CYS A 51 -3.75 5.40 -36.44
N HIS A 52 -2.73 6.23 -36.17
CA HIS A 52 -2.77 7.34 -35.21
C HIS A 52 -2.31 8.66 -35.85
N GLY A 53 -2.78 8.94 -37.06
CA GLY A 53 -2.46 10.16 -37.82
C GLY A 53 -3.69 11.01 -38.10
N GLU A 54 -3.54 12.03 -38.95
CA GLU A 54 -4.65 12.90 -39.37
C GLU A 54 -5.89 12.13 -39.86
N LYS A 55 -5.67 11.11 -40.70
CA LYS A 55 -6.75 10.38 -41.38
C LYS A 55 -7.42 9.31 -40.51
N LYS A 56 -6.72 8.79 -39.50
CA LYS A 56 -7.17 7.66 -38.67
C LYS A 56 -6.61 7.84 -37.26
N GLN A 57 -7.49 7.85 -36.27
CA GLN A 57 -7.15 8.12 -34.86
C GLN A 57 -7.65 6.96 -33.98
N LYS A 58 -7.17 5.74 -34.23
CA LYS A 58 -7.51 4.56 -33.42
C LYS A 58 -7.23 4.89 -31.94
N GLY A 59 -8.13 4.49 -31.04
CA GLY A 59 -7.97 4.76 -29.61
C GLY A 59 -8.03 6.24 -29.21
N LYS A 60 -8.55 7.14 -30.06
CA LYS A 60 -8.58 8.60 -29.84
C LYS A 60 -7.20 9.23 -29.66
N LEU A 61 -6.18 8.65 -30.31
CA LEU A 61 -4.79 9.10 -30.22
C LEU A 61 -4.31 9.59 -31.59
N ARG A 62 -3.64 10.75 -31.60
CA ARG A 62 -3.06 11.40 -32.78
C ARG A 62 -1.57 11.67 -32.53
N LEU A 63 -0.70 10.83 -33.08
CA LEU A 63 0.75 10.83 -32.86
C LEU A 63 1.52 11.73 -33.83
N ASP A 64 0.96 12.07 -34.99
CA ASP A 64 1.61 12.99 -35.96
C ASP A 64 1.77 14.42 -35.43
N THR A 65 1.05 14.77 -34.37
CA THR A 65 1.12 16.08 -33.72
C THR A 65 2.00 16.11 -32.47
N VAL A 66 2.53 14.96 -32.05
CA VAL A 66 3.34 14.84 -30.83
C VAL A 66 4.81 15.03 -31.17
N SER A 67 5.49 15.92 -30.46
CA SER A 67 6.91 16.17 -30.67
C SER A 67 7.76 14.93 -30.40
N MET A 68 8.66 14.59 -31.31
CA MET A 68 9.68 13.53 -31.12
C MET A 68 10.71 13.89 -30.04
N THR A 69 10.76 15.15 -29.63
CA THR A 69 11.51 15.64 -28.47
C THR A 69 10.49 16.19 -27.47
N PRO A 70 10.05 15.39 -26.48
CA PRO A 70 8.96 15.75 -25.58
C PRO A 70 9.20 17.14 -24.96
N GLN A 71 8.21 18.03 -25.04
CA GLN A 71 8.31 19.40 -24.47
C GLN A 71 7.43 19.56 -23.22
N SER A 72 6.56 18.59 -22.96
CA SER A 72 5.61 18.61 -21.85
C SER A 72 5.45 17.23 -21.20
N ALA A 73 4.92 17.21 -19.99
CA ALA A 73 4.53 15.97 -19.31
C ALA A 73 3.51 15.15 -20.11
N THR A 74 2.64 15.83 -20.86
CA THR A 74 1.64 15.21 -21.73
C THR A 74 2.30 14.47 -22.88
N ASP A 75 3.28 15.08 -23.55
CA ASP A 75 4.04 14.42 -24.63
C ASP A 75 4.79 13.20 -24.09
N LEU A 76 5.43 13.34 -22.93
CA LEU A 76 6.18 12.26 -22.29
C LEU A 76 5.28 11.07 -21.91
N ALA A 77 4.07 11.34 -21.40
CA ALA A 77 3.09 10.30 -21.08
C ALA A 77 2.60 9.56 -22.32
N VAL A 78 2.43 10.25 -23.45
CA VAL A 78 2.06 9.63 -24.72
C VAL A 78 3.16 8.69 -25.20
N TRP A 79 4.42 9.13 -25.22
CA TRP A 79 5.55 8.27 -25.65
C TRP A 79 5.80 7.08 -24.73
N ARG A 80 5.56 7.23 -23.42
CA ARG A 80 5.61 6.12 -22.46
C ARG A 80 4.57 5.06 -22.80
N ARG A 81 3.35 5.47 -23.11
CA ARG A 81 2.30 4.55 -23.53
C ARG A 81 2.64 3.86 -24.85
N VAL A 82 3.25 4.57 -25.81
CA VAL A 82 3.73 3.97 -27.06
C VAL A 82 4.82 2.93 -26.80
N TYR A 83 5.79 3.23 -25.93
CA TYR A 83 6.83 2.29 -25.51
C TYR A 83 6.22 1.01 -24.92
N GLU A 84 5.29 1.14 -23.98
CA GLU A 84 4.61 0.00 -23.34
C GLU A 84 3.87 -0.86 -24.37
N GLN A 85 3.14 -0.25 -25.30
CA GLN A 85 2.38 -0.99 -26.32
C GLN A 85 3.28 -1.74 -27.32
N ILE A 86 4.44 -1.18 -27.68
CA ILE A 86 5.43 -1.87 -28.53
C ILE A 86 6.13 -2.98 -27.71
N MET A 87 6.42 -2.73 -26.44
CA MET A 87 7.05 -3.69 -25.52
C MET A 87 6.13 -4.90 -25.24
N ASP A 88 4.82 -4.68 -25.17
CA ASP A 88 3.82 -5.74 -24.99
C ASP A 88 3.39 -6.41 -26.31
N GLU A 89 3.94 -5.97 -27.45
CA GLU A 89 3.60 -6.46 -28.81
C GLU A 89 2.11 -6.28 -29.14
N GLU A 90 1.42 -5.36 -28.47
CA GLU A 90 0.03 -5.01 -28.74
C GLU A 90 -0.10 -4.02 -29.91
N MET A 91 0.99 -3.36 -30.28
CA MET A 91 1.05 -2.43 -31.42
C MET A 91 2.32 -2.67 -32.26
N PRO A 92 2.17 -2.78 -33.60
CA PRO A 92 0.95 -2.60 -34.39
C PRO A 92 0.02 -3.82 -34.30
N PRO A 93 -1.30 -3.68 -34.51
CA PRO A 93 -2.21 -4.81 -34.52
C PRO A 93 -1.85 -5.85 -35.59
N ASP A 94 -2.22 -7.12 -35.39
CA ASP A 94 -1.89 -8.25 -36.27
C ASP A 94 -2.23 -8.03 -37.76
N ASP A 95 -3.22 -7.18 -38.08
CA ASP A 95 -3.66 -6.85 -39.43
C ASP A 95 -2.89 -5.68 -40.10
N GLU A 96 -1.92 -5.09 -39.41
CA GLU A 96 -1.11 -3.95 -39.87
C GLU A 96 0.38 -4.35 -40.01
N ALA A 97 1.19 -3.46 -40.61
CA ALA A 97 2.60 -3.72 -40.86
C ALA A 97 3.41 -3.85 -39.56
N GLN A 98 3.91 -5.06 -39.28
CA GLN A 98 4.67 -5.37 -38.06
C GLN A 98 6.11 -4.82 -38.08
N PHE A 99 6.72 -4.75 -36.90
CA PHE A 99 8.16 -4.54 -36.75
C PHE A 99 8.92 -5.84 -37.06
N SER A 100 10.10 -5.75 -37.67
CA SER A 100 11.08 -6.82 -37.50
C SER A 100 11.67 -6.79 -36.07
N GLU A 101 12.25 -7.89 -35.63
CA GLU A 101 12.86 -8.01 -34.30
C GLU A 101 13.91 -6.91 -34.05
N ALA A 102 14.81 -6.69 -35.02
CA ALA A 102 15.86 -5.66 -34.94
C ALA A 102 15.30 -4.23 -34.95
N GLU A 103 14.24 -3.97 -35.72
CA GLU A 103 13.59 -2.65 -35.73
C GLU A 103 12.86 -2.37 -34.43
N ARG A 104 12.20 -3.39 -33.85
CA ARG A 104 11.49 -3.29 -32.58
C ARG A 104 12.46 -3.00 -31.45
N GLU A 105 13.55 -3.74 -31.36
CA GLU A 105 14.59 -3.53 -30.34
C GLU A 105 15.16 -2.11 -30.44
N LYS A 106 15.49 -1.66 -31.65
CA LYS A 106 16.00 -0.30 -31.90
C LYS A 106 14.99 0.79 -31.53
N THR A 107 13.70 0.54 -31.80
CA THR A 107 12.61 1.48 -31.48
C THR A 107 12.40 1.59 -29.98
N LEU A 108 12.40 0.45 -29.27
CA LEU A 108 12.28 0.42 -27.81
C LEU A 108 13.49 1.09 -27.15
N ALA A 109 14.71 0.82 -27.63
CA ALA A 109 15.91 1.47 -27.10
C ALA A 109 15.85 3.00 -27.25
N TRP A 110 15.47 3.50 -28.44
CA TRP A 110 15.36 4.95 -28.66
C TRP A 110 14.27 5.59 -27.80
N LEU A 111 13.12 4.94 -27.65
CA LEU A 111 12.05 5.44 -26.79
C LEU A 111 12.47 5.44 -25.32
N ALA A 112 13.19 4.40 -24.85
CA ALA A 112 13.72 4.35 -23.50
C ALA A 112 14.72 5.50 -23.24
N ASP A 113 15.66 5.73 -24.16
CA ASP A 113 16.63 6.82 -24.08
C ASP A 113 15.92 8.19 -24.07
N THR A 114 14.91 8.36 -24.92
CA THR A 114 14.10 9.60 -24.99
C THR A 114 13.34 9.86 -23.69
N LEU A 115 12.74 8.82 -23.11
CA LEU A 115 11.99 8.91 -21.85
C LEU A 115 12.90 9.21 -20.65
N GLU A 116 14.12 8.67 -20.66
CA GLU A 116 15.11 8.91 -19.61
C GLU A 116 15.68 10.33 -19.71
N ALA A 117 16.03 10.78 -20.91
CA ALA A 117 16.59 12.11 -21.17
C ALA A 117 15.62 13.25 -20.80
N HIS A 118 14.32 12.99 -20.80
CA HIS A 118 13.26 13.96 -20.47
C HIS A 118 12.50 13.58 -19.19
N SER A 119 13.15 12.81 -18.30
CA SER A 119 12.55 12.34 -17.05
C SER A 119 12.20 13.46 -16.07
N ASP A 120 12.73 14.67 -16.27
CA ASP A 120 12.40 15.90 -15.55
C ASP A 120 11.01 16.45 -15.87
N LEU A 121 10.50 16.19 -17.08
CA LEU A 121 9.12 16.52 -17.49
C LEU A 121 8.09 15.56 -16.89
N ASN A 122 8.54 14.48 -16.24
CA ASN A 122 7.67 13.50 -15.62
C ASN A 122 7.02 14.15 -14.39
N LEU A 123 5.76 14.57 -14.52
CA LEU A 123 4.93 14.97 -13.38
C LEU A 123 4.69 13.75 -12.50
N THR A 124 5.67 13.45 -11.65
CA THR A 124 5.53 12.44 -10.62
C THR A 124 4.49 12.93 -9.61
N PRO A 125 3.86 12.04 -8.83
CA PRO A 125 3.07 12.46 -7.67
C PRO A 125 3.82 13.41 -6.71
N ALA A 126 5.15 13.42 -6.74
CA ALA A 126 5.99 14.37 -5.98
C ALA A 126 5.97 15.81 -6.54
N ALA A 127 5.53 16.00 -7.79
CA ALA A 127 5.34 17.30 -8.44
C ALA A 127 3.92 17.87 -8.27
N ALA A 128 3.08 17.27 -7.41
CA ALA A 128 1.68 17.70 -7.21
C ALA A 128 1.55 19.18 -6.80
N ASN A 129 2.56 19.76 -6.15
CA ASN A 129 2.61 21.19 -5.79
C ASN A 129 2.75 22.14 -7.00
N TYR A 130 3.00 21.61 -8.20
CA TYR A 130 3.08 22.35 -9.46
C TYR A 130 1.81 22.18 -10.32
N VAL A 131 0.81 21.46 -9.82
CA VAL A 131 -0.51 21.39 -10.43
C VAL A 131 -1.23 22.71 -10.18
N ASP A 132 -1.91 23.26 -11.19
CA ASP A 132 -2.78 24.41 -11.01
C ASP A 132 -3.91 24.06 -10.02
N HIS A 133 -3.79 24.59 -8.79
CA HIS A 133 -4.74 24.32 -7.73
C HIS A 133 -6.10 24.97 -7.98
N ASP A 134 -6.16 26.10 -8.69
CA ASP A 134 -7.45 26.72 -9.02
C ASP A 134 -8.18 25.90 -10.08
N ALA A 135 -7.46 25.33 -11.05
CA ALA A 135 -8.05 24.33 -11.95
C ALA A 135 -8.53 23.08 -11.19
N LEU A 136 -7.70 22.54 -10.27
CA LEU A 136 -8.00 21.33 -9.48
C LEU A 136 -9.25 21.48 -8.58
N PHE A 137 -9.47 22.67 -8.02
CA PHE A 137 -10.56 22.96 -7.07
C PHE A 137 -11.68 23.84 -7.65
N SER A 138 -11.68 24.08 -8.97
CA SER A 138 -12.70 24.89 -9.66
C SER A 138 -14.13 24.35 -9.52
N GLY A 139 -14.28 23.06 -9.21
CA GLY A 139 -15.57 22.36 -9.21
C GLY A 139 -16.01 21.92 -10.61
N GLU A 140 -15.29 22.33 -11.65
CA GLU A 140 -15.52 21.88 -13.02
C GLU A 140 -15.09 20.41 -13.16
N PRO A 141 -15.97 19.51 -13.62
CA PRO A 141 -15.62 18.12 -13.80
C PRO A 141 -14.56 17.99 -14.91
N ALA A 142 -13.35 17.57 -14.55
CA ALA A 142 -12.30 17.22 -15.50
C ALA A 142 -12.58 15.91 -16.29
N GLY A 143 -13.73 15.28 -16.06
CA GLY A 143 -14.17 14.01 -16.66
C GLY A 143 -15.15 13.27 -15.75
N ASP A 144 -15.49 12.03 -16.12
CA ASP A 144 -16.34 11.18 -15.28
C ASP A 144 -15.65 10.88 -13.93
N PRO A 145 -16.23 11.30 -12.78
CA PRO A 145 -15.67 11.03 -11.46
C PRO A 145 -16.02 9.58 -11.07
N ALA A 146 -15.44 8.62 -11.78
CA ALA A 146 -15.66 7.20 -11.54
C ALA A 146 -14.31 6.49 -11.50
N THR A 147 -14.02 5.93 -10.34
CA THR A 147 -13.00 4.89 -10.21
C THR A 147 -13.40 3.71 -11.10
N PRO A 148 -12.58 3.30 -12.08
CA PRO A 148 -12.91 2.20 -12.97
C PRO A 148 -13.04 0.87 -12.21
N ALA A 149 -13.77 -0.08 -12.79
CA ALA A 149 -13.82 -1.45 -12.29
C ALA A 149 -12.39 -2.02 -12.19
N ARG A 150 -12.02 -2.55 -11.03
CA ARG A 150 -10.63 -2.91 -10.76
C ARG A 150 -10.46 -4.02 -9.73
N VAL A 151 -9.39 -4.78 -9.88
CA VAL A 151 -8.95 -5.82 -8.94
C VAL A 151 -7.59 -5.38 -8.39
N TRP A 152 -7.52 -5.21 -7.08
CA TRP A 152 -6.34 -4.67 -6.39
C TRP A 152 -5.70 -5.76 -5.58
N ARG A 153 -4.37 -5.86 -5.65
CA ARG A 153 -3.63 -6.54 -4.58
C ARG A 153 -3.97 -5.85 -3.25
N LEU A 154 -4.10 -6.61 -2.17
CA LEU A 154 -4.29 -6.00 -0.86
C LEU A 154 -3.08 -5.11 -0.51
N ALA A 155 -3.27 -4.07 0.29
CA ALA A 155 -2.11 -3.39 0.86
C ALA A 155 -1.28 -4.39 1.69
N PRO A 156 0.05 -4.29 1.75
CA PRO A 156 0.88 -5.20 2.56
C PRO A 156 0.41 -5.35 4.01
N GLN A 157 -0.08 -4.25 4.60
CA GLN A 157 -0.66 -4.21 5.94
C GLN A 157 -1.94 -5.04 6.03
N ALA A 158 -2.79 -4.98 5.01
CA ALA A 158 -4.03 -5.72 4.94
C ALA A 158 -3.81 -7.23 4.80
N TYR A 159 -2.85 -7.64 3.98
CA TYR A 159 -2.45 -9.05 3.90
C TYR A 159 -1.91 -9.56 5.24
N LYS A 160 -1.01 -8.80 5.87
CA LYS A 160 -0.45 -9.17 7.20
C LYS A 160 -1.55 -9.25 8.26
N ALA A 161 -2.46 -8.29 8.29
CA ALA A 161 -3.59 -8.28 9.22
C ALA A 161 -4.50 -9.51 9.02
N PHE A 162 -4.76 -9.90 7.76
CA PHE A 162 -5.50 -11.11 7.44
C PHE A 162 -4.82 -12.37 8.02
N MET A 163 -3.52 -12.54 7.76
CA MET A 163 -2.77 -13.70 8.26
C MET A 163 -2.64 -13.70 9.79
N PHE A 164 -2.45 -12.54 10.40
CA PHE A 164 -2.41 -12.40 11.86
C PHE A 164 -3.74 -12.80 12.50
N ARG A 165 -4.86 -12.36 11.93
CA ARG A 165 -6.19 -12.78 12.38
C ARG A 165 -6.32 -14.30 12.34
N LEU A 166 -5.91 -14.94 11.24
CA LEU A 166 -5.94 -16.41 11.15
C LEU A 166 -5.11 -17.07 12.25
N SER A 167 -3.87 -16.62 12.44
CA SER A 167 -2.99 -17.14 13.49
C SER A 167 -3.63 -17.03 14.88
N LYS A 168 -4.27 -15.91 15.19
CA LYS A 168 -4.97 -15.67 16.46
C LYS A 168 -6.23 -16.51 16.62
N GLU A 169 -7.13 -16.46 15.63
CA GLU A 169 -8.45 -17.11 15.69
C GLU A 169 -8.36 -18.64 15.61
N LEU A 170 -7.36 -19.16 14.91
CA LEU A 170 -7.12 -20.60 14.78
C LEU A 170 -6.10 -21.13 15.81
N GLN A 171 -5.54 -20.26 16.66
CA GLN A 171 -4.55 -20.59 17.70
C GLN A 171 -3.27 -21.25 17.15
N LEU A 172 -2.71 -20.68 16.07
CA LEU A 172 -1.53 -21.24 15.38
C LEU A 172 -0.20 -20.78 15.98
N HIS A 173 -0.20 -19.69 16.74
CA HIS A 173 0.99 -19.11 17.38
C HIS A 173 2.15 -18.86 16.39
N VAL A 174 1.83 -18.40 15.18
CA VAL A 174 2.83 -18.05 14.14
C VAL A 174 3.53 -16.74 14.51
N ASP A 175 4.86 -16.70 14.36
CA ASP A 175 5.64 -15.46 14.49
C ASP A 175 5.27 -14.51 13.35
N GLN A 176 4.72 -13.36 13.71
CA GLN A 176 4.26 -12.35 12.75
C GLN A 176 5.38 -11.76 11.91
N ARG A 177 6.63 -11.79 12.40
CA ARG A 177 7.80 -11.29 11.67
C ARG A 177 8.13 -12.16 10.46
N ALA A 178 7.76 -13.44 10.51
CA ALA A 178 7.92 -14.38 9.39
C ALA A 178 6.85 -14.20 8.30
N ILE A 179 5.81 -13.41 8.55
CA ILE A 179 4.73 -13.15 7.58
C ILE A 179 5.07 -11.90 6.78
N MET A 180 5.46 -12.12 5.51
CA MET A 180 5.66 -11.04 4.55
C MET A 180 4.53 -11.00 3.54
N ALA A 181 4.13 -9.80 3.14
CA ALA A 181 3.21 -9.65 2.02
C ALA A 181 3.94 -10.05 0.73
N PRO A 182 3.27 -10.73 -0.22
CA PRO A 182 3.92 -11.21 -1.43
C PRO A 182 4.66 -10.11 -2.20
N TRP A 183 4.00 -8.96 -2.35
CA TRP A 183 4.48 -7.76 -3.05
C TRP A 183 5.13 -6.73 -2.11
N ALA A 184 5.76 -7.16 -1.02
CA ALA A 184 6.37 -6.22 -0.06
C ALA A 184 7.53 -5.40 -0.66
N GLY A 185 8.18 -5.90 -1.73
CA GLY A 185 9.28 -5.24 -2.43
C GLY A 185 8.86 -4.40 -3.65
N SER A 186 7.58 -4.41 -4.03
CA SER A 186 7.06 -3.73 -5.23
C SER A 186 5.92 -2.76 -4.88
N SER A 187 5.58 -1.86 -5.80
CA SER A 187 4.42 -0.98 -5.64
C SER A 187 3.13 -1.78 -5.81
N TYR A 188 2.45 -2.08 -4.70
CA TYR A 188 1.24 -2.89 -4.69
C TYR A 188 0.08 -2.32 -5.52
N SER A 189 0.11 -1.01 -5.81
CA SER A 189 -0.95 -0.29 -6.50
C SER A 189 -0.75 -0.15 -8.01
N THR A 190 0.42 -0.51 -8.55
CA THR A 190 0.73 -0.31 -9.98
C THR A 190 0.67 -1.59 -10.81
N ALA A 191 0.77 -2.77 -10.18
CA ALA A 191 0.69 -4.05 -10.88
C ALA A 191 -0.67 -4.75 -10.64
N GLY A 192 -1.43 -4.95 -11.71
CA GLY A 192 -2.77 -5.57 -11.65
C GLY A 192 -2.77 -7.10 -11.54
N ARG A 193 -1.61 -7.76 -11.64
CA ARG A 193 -1.44 -9.23 -11.60
C ARG A 193 -0.46 -9.59 -10.49
N ILE A 194 -0.41 -10.83 -10.02
CA ILE A 194 0.65 -11.32 -9.11
C ILE A 194 1.64 -12.10 -9.96
N ASP A 195 2.93 -11.82 -9.82
CA ASP A 195 3.99 -12.53 -10.56
C ASP A 195 4.43 -13.83 -9.89
N GLU A 196 5.37 -14.56 -10.51
CA GLU A 196 5.87 -15.83 -10.00
C GLU A 196 6.52 -15.71 -8.61
N ALA A 197 7.38 -14.71 -8.41
CA ALA A 197 8.08 -14.50 -7.15
C ALA A 197 7.10 -14.19 -6.01
N GLU A 198 6.05 -13.43 -6.30
CA GLU A 198 4.99 -13.12 -5.36
C GLU A 198 4.11 -14.36 -5.06
N ILE A 199 3.79 -15.19 -6.05
CA ILE A 199 3.13 -16.47 -5.82
C ILE A 199 3.98 -17.34 -4.88
N GLU A 200 5.28 -17.42 -5.11
CA GLU A 200 6.20 -18.19 -4.29
C GLU A 200 6.25 -17.65 -2.83
N ALA A 201 6.29 -16.33 -2.67
CA ALA A 201 6.22 -15.69 -1.35
C ALA A 201 4.91 -16.01 -0.62
N HIS A 202 3.78 -16.05 -1.34
CA HIS A 202 2.51 -16.48 -0.78
C HIS A 202 2.50 -17.97 -0.42
N LEU A 203 3.06 -18.84 -1.28
CA LEU A 203 3.21 -20.28 -1.01
C LEU A 203 4.01 -20.52 0.27
N ARG A 204 5.14 -19.82 0.47
CA ARG A 204 5.95 -19.91 1.71
C ARG A 204 5.13 -19.54 2.95
N THR A 205 4.31 -18.50 2.86
CA THR A 205 3.39 -18.13 3.94
C THR A 205 2.34 -19.22 4.18
N CYS A 206 1.76 -19.79 3.12
CA CYS A 206 0.79 -20.88 3.24
C CYS A 206 1.40 -22.11 3.91
N ALA A 207 2.60 -22.52 3.48
CA ALA A 207 3.33 -23.63 4.08
C ALA A 207 3.57 -23.42 5.58
N LEU A 208 3.97 -22.20 5.98
CA LEU A 208 4.11 -21.83 7.40
C LEU A 208 2.79 -21.99 8.16
N MET A 209 1.68 -21.46 7.63
CA MET A 209 0.37 -21.57 8.29
C MET A 209 -0.07 -23.03 8.42
N LEU A 210 0.07 -23.81 7.35
CA LEU A 210 -0.31 -25.22 7.29
C LEU A 210 0.54 -26.08 8.24
N SER A 211 1.83 -25.80 8.38
CA SER A 211 2.72 -26.48 9.34
C SER A 211 2.21 -26.38 10.79
N ARG A 212 1.45 -25.31 11.11
CA ARG A 212 0.81 -25.13 12.42
C ARG A 212 -0.61 -25.68 12.46
N MET A 213 -1.34 -25.64 11.34
CA MET A 213 -2.72 -26.13 11.28
C MET A 213 -2.79 -27.65 11.34
N MET A 214 -1.94 -28.37 10.61
CA MET A 214 -2.08 -29.82 10.44
C MET A 214 -1.97 -30.61 11.75
N PRO A 215 -0.98 -30.39 12.64
CA PRO A 215 -0.93 -31.08 13.93
C PRO A 215 -2.19 -30.84 14.78
N LEU A 216 -2.82 -29.66 14.64
CA LEU A 216 -4.06 -29.33 15.35
C LEU A 216 -5.28 -30.03 14.74
N VAL A 217 -5.30 -30.27 13.42
CA VAL A 217 -6.34 -31.10 12.78
C VAL A 217 -6.24 -32.53 13.33
N GLU A 218 -5.05 -33.11 13.33
CA GLU A 218 -4.80 -34.49 13.73
C GLU A 218 -5.18 -34.73 15.20
N LYS A 219 -4.86 -33.77 16.08
CA LYS A 219 -5.17 -33.81 17.52
C LYS A 219 -6.58 -33.34 17.89
N ASN A 220 -7.44 -33.01 16.91
CA ASN A 220 -8.77 -32.41 17.13
C ASN A 220 -8.74 -31.10 17.94
N GLN A 221 -7.69 -30.30 17.78
CA GLN A 221 -7.47 -29.04 18.50
C GLN A 221 -7.71 -27.81 17.62
N LEU A 222 -7.70 -27.97 16.29
CA LEU A 222 -7.93 -26.86 15.36
C LEU A 222 -9.36 -26.31 15.55
N LYS A 223 -9.51 -24.99 15.41
CA LYS A 223 -10.82 -24.32 15.55
C LYS A 223 -11.78 -24.56 14.38
N ILE A 224 -11.33 -25.16 13.29
CA ILE A 224 -12.17 -25.69 12.21
C ILE A 224 -12.46 -27.15 12.58
N ARG A 225 -13.54 -27.37 13.35
CA ARG A 225 -13.80 -28.66 14.01
C ARG A 225 -14.19 -29.75 13.02
N SER A 226 -14.86 -29.38 11.93
CA SER A 226 -15.33 -30.31 10.91
C SER A 226 -14.21 -30.99 10.10
N LEU A 227 -12.96 -30.53 10.19
CA LEU A 227 -11.82 -31.18 9.53
C LEU A 227 -11.37 -32.47 10.23
N HIS A 228 -11.50 -32.57 11.55
CA HIS A 228 -11.05 -33.76 12.28
C HIS A 228 -11.87 -35.02 11.94
N PRO A 229 -13.21 -34.97 11.82
CA PRO A 229 -13.99 -36.11 11.33
C PRO A 229 -13.56 -36.57 9.93
N VAL A 230 -13.25 -35.65 9.02
CA VAL A 230 -12.74 -35.98 7.67
C VAL A 230 -11.37 -36.63 7.77
N TYR A 231 -10.47 -36.10 8.61
CA TYR A 231 -9.16 -36.68 8.86
C TYR A 231 -9.27 -38.13 9.37
N LYS A 232 -10.15 -38.38 10.35
CA LYS A 232 -10.38 -39.72 10.93
C LYS A 232 -10.98 -40.70 9.95
N ALA A 233 -11.93 -40.26 9.12
CA ALA A 233 -12.63 -41.14 8.18
C ALA A 233 -11.82 -41.42 6.90
N GLY A 234 -10.94 -40.50 6.49
CA GLY A 234 -10.10 -40.64 5.30
C GLY A 234 -10.94 -40.89 4.05
N LYS A 235 -10.61 -41.97 3.30
CA LYS A 235 -11.36 -42.41 2.11
C LYS A 235 -12.84 -42.72 2.38
N ASN A 236 -13.21 -42.99 3.63
CA ASN A 236 -14.58 -43.30 4.04
C ASN A 236 -15.36 -42.05 4.52
N ALA A 237 -14.79 -40.85 4.39
CA ALA A 237 -15.47 -39.62 4.77
C ALA A 237 -16.77 -39.43 3.97
N THR A 238 -17.87 -39.15 4.68
CA THR A 238 -19.17 -38.97 4.03
C THR A 238 -19.25 -37.62 3.32
N ALA A 239 -20.12 -37.51 2.32
CA ALA A 239 -20.37 -36.24 1.63
C ALA A 239 -20.77 -35.13 2.62
N ALA A 240 -21.52 -35.44 3.68
CA ALA A 240 -21.90 -34.49 4.72
C ALA A 240 -20.68 -33.99 5.53
N GLN A 241 -19.77 -34.89 5.91
CA GLN A 241 -18.54 -34.52 6.63
C GLN A 241 -17.65 -33.60 5.77
N ILE A 242 -17.48 -33.95 4.49
CA ILE A 242 -16.69 -33.16 3.54
C ILE A 242 -17.32 -31.78 3.32
N GLN A 243 -18.63 -31.71 3.12
CA GLN A 243 -19.32 -30.43 2.93
C GLN A 243 -19.22 -29.52 4.17
N ALA A 244 -19.35 -30.09 5.37
CA ALA A 244 -19.15 -29.35 6.62
C ALA A 244 -17.71 -28.86 6.80
N ALA A 245 -16.72 -29.67 6.39
CA ALA A 245 -15.31 -29.27 6.33
C ALA A 245 -15.08 -28.08 5.40
N VAL A 246 -15.68 -28.11 4.20
CA VAL A 246 -15.58 -27.02 3.23
C VAL A 246 -16.23 -25.74 3.77
N GLU A 247 -17.46 -25.82 4.28
CA GLU A 247 -18.20 -24.66 4.77
C GLU A 247 -17.55 -24.00 5.97
N GLU A 248 -17.14 -24.79 6.99
CA GLU A 248 -16.50 -24.22 8.18
C GLU A 248 -15.14 -23.61 7.81
N SER A 249 -14.36 -24.24 6.92
CA SER A 249 -13.08 -23.70 6.46
C SER A 249 -13.25 -22.36 5.75
N PHE A 250 -14.22 -22.25 4.84
CA PHE A 250 -14.55 -20.99 4.18
C PHE A 250 -14.99 -19.92 5.19
N GLN A 251 -15.81 -20.28 6.17
CA GLN A 251 -16.30 -19.33 7.16
C GLN A 251 -15.21 -18.84 8.11
N LYS A 252 -14.33 -19.73 8.57
CA LYS A 252 -13.23 -19.38 9.50
C LYS A 252 -12.07 -18.67 8.78
N ILE A 253 -11.74 -19.11 7.56
CA ILE A 253 -10.61 -18.56 6.80
C ILE A 253 -11.01 -17.30 6.02
N LEU A 254 -12.13 -17.33 5.29
CA LEU A 254 -12.52 -16.25 4.35
C LEU A 254 -13.66 -15.36 4.87
N ARG A 255 -14.16 -15.64 6.09
CA ARG A 255 -15.32 -14.95 6.69
C ARG A 255 -16.52 -14.93 5.73
N GLN A 256 -16.74 -16.05 5.05
CA GLN A 256 -17.82 -16.21 4.08
C GLN A 256 -18.23 -17.66 3.93
N ALA A 257 -19.49 -17.92 3.63
CA ALA A 257 -19.90 -19.22 3.11
C ALA A 257 -19.47 -19.36 1.64
N PRO A 258 -19.11 -20.56 1.17
CA PRO A 258 -18.91 -20.82 -0.26
C PRO A 258 -20.25 -20.70 -1.00
N SER A 259 -20.21 -20.25 -2.26
CA SER A 259 -21.38 -20.42 -3.15
C SER A 259 -21.64 -21.91 -3.40
N ALA A 260 -22.86 -22.28 -3.83
CA ALA A 260 -23.19 -23.67 -4.14
C ALA A 260 -22.17 -24.32 -5.10
N THR A 261 -21.81 -23.61 -6.18
CA THR A 261 -20.79 -24.05 -7.14
C THR A 261 -19.43 -24.24 -6.50
N LYS A 262 -18.96 -23.29 -5.67
CA LYS A 262 -17.66 -23.39 -4.99
C LYS A 262 -17.66 -24.51 -3.94
N LYS A 263 -18.76 -24.69 -3.20
CA LYS A 263 -18.92 -25.77 -2.24
C LYS A 263 -18.77 -27.12 -2.93
N MET A 264 -19.44 -27.32 -4.07
CA MET A 264 -19.32 -28.53 -4.88
C MET A 264 -17.89 -28.74 -5.40
N GLN A 265 -17.27 -27.71 -6.01
CA GLN A 265 -15.91 -27.79 -6.54
C GLN A 265 -14.87 -28.18 -5.47
N TYR A 266 -14.93 -27.56 -4.29
CA TYR A 266 -13.99 -27.84 -3.20
C TYR A 266 -14.29 -29.19 -2.53
N SER A 267 -15.55 -29.59 -2.42
CA SER A 267 -15.94 -30.91 -1.90
C SER A 267 -15.46 -32.02 -2.81
N GLN A 268 -15.61 -31.86 -4.14
CA GLN A 268 -15.13 -32.82 -5.12
C GLN A 268 -13.61 -32.96 -5.09
N LEU A 269 -12.89 -31.83 -4.99
CA LEU A 269 -11.44 -31.85 -4.85
C LEU A 269 -11.01 -32.65 -3.61
N LEU A 270 -11.57 -32.35 -2.44
CA LEU A 270 -11.21 -33.04 -1.21
C LEU A 270 -11.59 -34.54 -1.27
N THR A 271 -12.74 -34.87 -1.87
CA THR A 271 -13.15 -36.27 -2.10
C THR A 271 -12.14 -37.02 -2.98
N ASN A 272 -11.68 -36.39 -4.06
CA ASN A 272 -10.71 -36.99 -4.97
C ASN A 272 -9.34 -37.14 -4.29
N ASP A 273 -8.87 -36.09 -3.61
CA ASP A 273 -7.59 -36.12 -2.90
C ASP A 273 -7.59 -37.19 -1.78
N LEU A 274 -8.71 -37.43 -1.08
CA LEU A 274 -8.85 -38.50 -0.08
C LEU A 274 -8.83 -39.92 -0.67
N LYS A 275 -9.11 -40.07 -1.97
CA LYS A 275 -8.97 -41.36 -2.67
C LYS A 275 -7.53 -41.64 -3.10
N THR A 276 -6.72 -40.59 -3.28
CA THR A 276 -5.36 -40.68 -3.81
C THR A 276 -4.29 -40.57 -2.73
N TYR A 277 -4.52 -39.76 -1.70
CA TYR A 277 -3.52 -39.42 -0.69
C TYR A 277 -3.99 -39.75 0.72
N GLU A 278 -3.03 -39.86 1.63
CA GLU A 278 -3.30 -39.94 3.06
C GLU A 278 -4.11 -38.71 3.55
N PRO A 279 -4.98 -38.87 4.58
CA PRO A 279 -5.89 -37.81 5.00
C PRO A 279 -5.22 -36.48 5.35
N SER A 280 -4.03 -36.51 5.99
CA SER A 280 -3.26 -35.30 6.28
C SER A 280 -2.90 -34.55 5.00
N ARG A 281 -2.42 -35.25 3.97
CA ARG A 281 -2.00 -34.64 2.71
C ARG A 281 -3.20 -34.13 1.90
N ALA A 282 -4.32 -34.85 1.89
CA ALA A 282 -5.55 -34.40 1.24
C ALA A 282 -6.10 -33.12 1.87
N ILE A 283 -6.13 -33.05 3.21
CA ILE A 283 -6.58 -31.86 3.94
C ILE A 283 -5.61 -30.68 3.74
N GLU A 284 -4.30 -30.92 3.77
CA GLU A 284 -3.29 -29.89 3.51
C GLU A 284 -3.50 -29.25 2.13
N ARG A 285 -3.66 -30.06 1.08
CA ARG A 285 -3.92 -29.59 -0.30
C ARG A 285 -5.23 -28.80 -0.41
N PHE A 286 -6.28 -29.29 0.23
CA PHE A 286 -7.55 -28.58 0.32
C PHE A 286 -7.38 -27.20 0.99
N LEU A 287 -6.72 -27.14 2.13
CA LEU A 287 -6.48 -25.89 2.87
C LEU A 287 -5.58 -24.93 2.10
N THR A 288 -4.54 -25.42 1.40
CA THR A 288 -3.73 -24.62 0.47
C THR A 288 -4.62 -23.92 -0.54
N LYS A 289 -5.57 -24.63 -1.16
CA LYS A 289 -6.50 -24.04 -2.14
C LYS A 289 -7.45 -23.02 -1.52
N VAL A 290 -7.80 -23.15 -0.24
CA VAL A 290 -8.62 -22.13 0.47
C VAL A 290 -7.77 -20.88 0.77
N LEU A 291 -6.51 -21.05 1.15
CA LEU A 291 -5.57 -19.94 1.39
C LEU A 291 -5.20 -19.19 0.10
N PHE A 292 -5.20 -19.87 -1.04
CA PHE A 292 -5.04 -19.28 -2.39
C PHE A 292 -6.32 -18.66 -2.96
N HIS A 293 -7.42 -18.62 -2.20
CA HIS A 293 -8.64 -18.00 -2.68
C HIS A 293 -8.39 -16.52 -3.03
N PRO A 294 -8.90 -15.97 -4.16
CA PRO A 294 -8.59 -14.61 -4.59
C PRO A 294 -8.84 -13.53 -3.53
N SER A 295 -9.83 -13.71 -2.66
CA SER A 295 -10.09 -12.80 -1.53
C SER A 295 -8.99 -12.74 -0.46
N VAL A 296 -8.00 -13.62 -0.47
CA VAL A 296 -6.83 -13.55 0.42
C VAL A 296 -5.80 -12.56 -0.10
N LEU A 297 -5.70 -12.45 -1.42
CA LEU A 297 -4.68 -11.66 -2.11
C LEU A 297 -5.22 -10.36 -2.68
N TYR A 298 -6.52 -10.34 -2.99
CA TYR A 298 -7.16 -9.26 -3.73
C TYR A 298 -8.37 -8.64 -3.03
N ARG A 299 -8.56 -7.35 -3.31
CA ARG A 299 -9.81 -6.61 -3.16
C ARG A 299 -10.41 -6.40 -4.55
N VAL A 300 -11.67 -6.81 -4.71
CA VAL A 300 -12.39 -6.69 -5.99
C VAL A 300 -13.40 -5.55 -5.89
N GLU A 301 -13.19 -4.51 -6.70
CA GLU A 301 -14.05 -3.34 -6.82
C GLU A 301 -14.65 -3.32 -8.23
N THR A 302 -15.63 -4.18 -8.47
CA THR A 302 -16.32 -4.27 -9.76
C THR A 302 -17.81 -3.94 -9.58
N PRO A 303 -18.41 -3.24 -10.57
CA PRO A 303 -19.84 -2.96 -10.55
C PRO A 303 -20.65 -4.26 -10.64
N ILE A 304 -21.94 -4.14 -10.37
CA ILE A 304 -22.92 -5.18 -10.70
C ILE A 304 -22.87 -5.42 -12.21
N ALA A 305 -22.98 -6.69 -12.62
CA ALA A 305 -22.93 -7.08 -14.03
C ALA A 305 -23.97 -6.29 -14.85
N GLY A 306 -23.57 -5.80 -16.02
CA GLY A 306 -24.43 -5.01 -16.92
C GLY A 306 -24.49 -3.50 -16.62
N SER A 307 -23.77 -3.00 -15.61
CA SER A 307 -23.70 -1.57 -15.31
C SER A 307 -22.27 -1.05 -15.40
N GLN A 308 -22.08 0.11 -16.03
CA GLN A 308 -20.82 0.86 -15.96
C GLN A 308 -20.61 1.52 -14.59
N ARG A 309 -21.69 1.78 -13.84
CA ARG A 309 -21.67 2.45 -12.53
C ARG A 309 -22.79 1.96 -11.62
N SER A 310 -22.42 1.30 -10.53
CA SER A 310 -23.37 0.85 -9.51
C SER A 310 -22.74 0.81 -8.12
N ILE A 311 -23.58 0.86 -7.08
CA ILE A 311 -23.14 0.52 -5.72
C ILE A 311 -22.71 -0.94 -5.74
N MET A 312 -21.50 -1.21 -5.23
CA MET A 312 -20.98 -2.56 -5.15
C MET A 312 -21.89 -3.48 -4.32
N PRO A 313 -21.92 -4.79 -4.61
CA PRO A 313 -22.60 -5.76 -3.76
C PRO A 313 -22.18 -5.61 -2.28
N PRO A 314 -23.11 -5.71 -1.31
CA PRO A 314 -22.88 -5.33 0.09
C PRO A 314 -21.61 -5.91 0.71
N ARG A 315 -21.30 -7.17 0.45
CA ARG A 315 -20.06 -7.81 0.94
C ARG A 315 -18.79 -7.18 0.36
N ARG A 316 -18.76 -6.90 -0.94
CA ARG A 316 -17.62 -6.24 -1.60
C ARG A 316 -17.48 -4.81 -1.10
N LEU A 317 -18.61 -4.11 -0.95
CA LEU A 317 -18.67 -2.77 -0.37
C LEU A 317 -18.11 -2.74 1.06
N ALA A 318 -18.51 -3.67 1.92
CA ALA A 318 -17.96 -3.80 3.28
C ALA A 318 -16.45 -3.99 3.29
N ARG A 319 -15.92 -4.88 2.42
CA ARG A 319 -14.47 -5.09 2.29
C ARG A 319 -13.77 -3.84 1.76
N ALA A 320 -14.36 -3.13 0.79
CA ALA A 320 -13.79 -1.90 0.27
C ALA A 320 -13.67 -0.83 1.35
N ILE A 321 -14.73 -0.61 2.13
CA ILE A 321 -14.72 0.30 3.28
C ILE A 321 -13.67 -0.14 4.30
N ALA A 322 -13.68 -1.41 4.71
CA ALA A 322 -12.79 -1.91 5.75
C ALA A 322 -11.31 -1.81 5.36
N TYR A 323 -10.92 -2.23 4.15
CA TYR A 323 -9.53 -2.15 3.71
C TYR A 323 -9.06 -0.72 3.47
N SER A 324 -9.93 0.16 2.98
CA SER A 324 -9.57 1.57 2.78
C SER A 324 -9.32 2.31 4.10
N LEU A 325 -10.05 1.98 5.16
CA LEU A 325 -9.99 2.71 6.43
C LEU A 325 -9.14 2.04 7.52
N THR A 326 -9.00 0.72 7.45
CA THR A 326 -8.48 -0.07 8.58
C THR A 326 -7.40 -1.07 8.19
N TYR A 327 -7.15 -1.25 6.89
CA TYR A 327 -6.30 -2.32 6.37
C TYR A 327 -6.65 -3.69 6.99
N SER A 328 -7.93 -3.96 7.23
CA SER A 328 -8.40 -5.18 7.89
C SER A 328 -9.68 -5.68 7.23
N GLU A 329 -10.03 -6.94 7.48
CA GLU A 329 -11.33 -7.50 7.09
C GLU A 329 -12.49 -6.75 7.78
N PRO A 330 -13.72 -6.81 7.23
CA PRO A 330 -14.90 -6.21 7.84
C PRO A 330 -15.07 -6.60 9.31
N ASP A 331 -15.19 -5.58 10.16
CA ASP A 331 -15.45 -5.75 11.59
C ASP A 331 -16.85 -6.34 11.83
N GLU A 332 -17.18 -6.59 13.10
CA GLU A 332 -18.49 -7.14 13.44
C GLU A 332 -19.64 -6.22 13.03
N GLY A 333 -19.46 -4.89 13.15
CA GLY A 333 -20.46 -3.91 12.75
C GLY A 333 -20.78 -3.99 11.26
N LEU A 334 -19.77 -3.96 10.39
CA LEU A 334 -19.94 -4.11 8.95
C LEU A 334 -20.55 -5.46 8.56
N ARG A 335 -20.15 -6.55 9.23
CA ARG A 335 -20.74 -7.88 8.97
C ARG A 335 -22.22 -7.94 9.34
N LYS A 336 -22.60 -7.33 10.47
CA LYS A 336 -24.01 -7.20 10.89
C LYS A 336 -24.80 -6.31 9.92
N ALA A 337 -24.22 -5.21 9.47
CA ALA A 337 -24.85 -4.32 8.48
C ALA A 337 -25.13 -5.05 7.16
N VAL A 338 -24.16 -5.83 6.65
CA VAL A 338 -24.34 -6.67 5.46
C VAL A 338 -25.44 -7.70 5.69
N ALA A 339 -25.41 -8.44 6.80
CA ALA A 339 -26.41 -9.47 7.10
C ALA A 339 -27.83 -8.90 7.25
N ALA A 340 -27.95 -7.66 7.75
CA ALA A 340 -29.23 -6.97 7.91
C ALA A 340 -29.69 -6.21 6.64
N GLY A 341 -28.96 -6.29 5.54
CA GLY A 341 -29.26 -5.52 4.32
C GLY A 341 -29.07 -4.00 4.47
N LYS A 342 -28.37 -3.54 5.52
CA LYS A 342 -28.11 -2.12 5.82
C LYS A 342 -26.77 -1.65 5.26
N LEU A 343 -26.39 -2.11 4.08
CA LEU A 343 -25.18 -1.68 3.38
C LEU A 343 -25.37 -1.70 1.87
N SER A 344 -26.39 -0.96 1.42
CA SER A 344 -26.77 -0.88 0.01
C SER A 344 -27.07 0.54 -0.47
N THR A 345 -27.14 1.52 0.44
CA THR A 345 -27.41 2.93 0.13
C THR A 345 -26.21 3.82 0.43
N LYS A 346 -26.23 5.07 -0.08
CA LYS A 346 -25.19 6.06 0.24
C LYS A 346 -25.22 6.41 1.73
N GLU A 347 -26.41 6.42 2.32
CA GLU A 347 -26.67 6.72 3.73
C GLU A 347 -26.08 5.62 4.63
N ASP A 348 -26.22 4.36 4.22
CA ASP A 348 -25.57 3.23 4.91
C ASP A 348 -24.05 3.34 4.87
N VAL A 349 -23.49 3.64 3.70
CA VAL A 349 -22.04 3.83 3.54
C VAL A 349 -21.56 4.97 4.42
N ARG A 350 -22.25 6.11 4.41
CA ARG A 350 -21.93 7.26 5.27
C ARG A 350 -21.92 6.87 6.74
N ARG A 351 -22.95 6.16 7.21
CA ARG A 351 -23.04 5.69 8.60
C ARG A 351 -21.87 4.81 9.00
N GLU A 352 -21.54 3.80 8.19
CA GLU A 352 -20.44 2.87 8.52
C GLU A 352 -19.06 3.51 8.39
N VAL A 353 -18.85 4.37 7.39
CA VAL A 353 -17.61 5.15 7.24
C VAL A 353 -17.42 6.05 8.45
N GLN A 354 -18.45 6.82 8.84
CA GLN A 354 -18.37 7.71 10.00
C GLN A 354 -18.06 6.91 11.28
N ARG A 355 -18.77 5.81 11.53
CA ARG A 355 -18.50 4.91 12.66
C ARG A 355 -17.06 4.42 12.71
N LEU A 356 -16.49 4.05 11.56
CA LEU A 356 -15.13 3.54 11.48
C LEU A 356 -14.09 4.64 11.58
N VAL A 357 -14.31 5.80 10.98
CA VAL A 357 -13.36 6.92 10.98
C VAL A 357 -13.25 7.55 12.37
N THR A 358 -14.37 7.65 13.11
CA THR A 358 -14.40 8.16 14.49
C THR A 358 -13.93 7.12 15.53
N ALA A 359 -13.59 5.90 15.12
CA ALA A 359 -13.09 4.88 16.03
C ALA A 359 -11.71 5.28 16.58
N THR A 360 -11.58 5.27 17.91
CA THR A 360 -10.41 5.75 18.65
C THR A 360 -9.19 4.80 18.60
N THR A 361 -9.27 3.65 17.91
CA THR A 361 -8.12 2.76 17.68
C THR A 361 -8.00 2.35 16.20
N PRO A 362 -6.77 2.08 15.72
CA PRO A 362 -6.55 1.64 14.34
C PRO A 362 -7.14 0.27 14.02
N TYR A 363 -7.44 -0.57 15.03
CA TYR A 363 -8.06 -1.89 14.84
C TYR A 363 -9.59 -1.90 15.01
N GLY A 364 -10.23 -0.73 15.15
CA GLY A 364 -11.69 -0.61 15.16
C GLY A 364 -12.34 -0.91 16.51
N GLN A 365 -11.53 -1.02 17.57
CA GLN A 365 -12.02 -1.04 18.94
C GLN A 365 -12.21 0.40 19.42
N ASP A 366 -13.32 0.66 20.10
CA ASP A 366 -13.57 1.96 20.70
C ASP A 366 -12.94 2.00 22.10
N VAL A 367 -11.89 2.80 22.29
CA VAL A 367 -11.46 3.26 23.61
C VAL A 367 -12.40 4.40 24.00
N LYS A 368 -13.55 4.04 24.56
CA LYS A 368 -14.48 5.02 25.14
C LYS A 368 -13.89 5.54 26.44
N LEU A 369 -13.32 6.74 26.41
CA LEU A 369 -12.98 7.46 27.63
C LEU A 369 -14.25 8.03 28.25
N THR A 370 -14.41 7.91 29.56
CA THR A 370 -15.44 8.63 30.30
C THR A 370 -15.17 10.15 30.26
N ALA A 371 -16.16 10.98 30.61
CA ALA A 371 -15.95 12.43 30.74
C ALA A 371 -14.83 12.74 31.76
N ASP A 372 -14.79 12.00 32.86
CA ASP A 372 -13.74 12.09 33.89
C ASP A 372 -12.35 11.71 33.33
N GLN A 373 -12.26 10.61 32.56
CA GLN A 373 -11.01 10.20 31.92
C GLN A 373 -10.51 11.24 30.91
N ARG A 374 -11.41 11.90 30.18
CA ARG A 374 -11.07 13.02 29.29
C ARG A 374 -10.58 14.24 30.05
N ALA A 375 -11.28 14.65 31.10
CA ALA A 375 -10.85 15.77 31.95
C ALA A 375 -9.47 15.50 32.59
N LYS A 376 -9.22 14.28 33.08
CA LYS A 376 -7.92 13.86 33.63
C LYS A 376 -6.81 13.89 32.58
N LEU A 377 -7.12 13.45 31.36
CA LEU A 377 -6.18 13.51 30.25
C LEU A 377 -5.83 14.96 29.89
N ASP A 378 -6.82 15.83 29.78
CA ASP A 378 -6.62 17.25 29.45
C ASP A 378 -5.83 17.98 30.55
N ALA A 379 -6.15 17.73 31.82
CA ALA A 379 -5.39 18.27 32.95
C ALA A 379 -3.94 17.78 32.97
N LEU A 380 -3.72 16.47 32.72
CA LEU A 380 -2.38 15.88 32.66
C LEU A 380 -1.56 16.44 31.48
N ASN A 381 -2.21 16.66 30.34
CA ASN A 381 -1.60 17.32 29.20
C ASN A 381 -1.19 18.76 29.58
N HIS A 382 -2.11 19.55 30.12
CA HIS A 382 -1.85 20.93 30.56
C HIS A 382 -0.68 21.01 31.55
N GLU A 383 -0.66 20.15 32.59
CA GLU A 383 0.45 20.05 33.55
C GLU A 383 1.78 19.78 32.82
N PHE A 384 1.82 18.78 31.94
CA PHE A 384 3.04 18.40 31.23
C PHE A 384 3.55 19.50 30.29
N TRP A 385 2.65 20.27 29.67
CA TRP A 385 3.01 21.34 28.72
C TRP A 385 3.68 22.55 29.38
N GLN A 386 3.39 22.80 30.66
CA GLN A 386 4.03 23.84 31.45
C GLN A 386 5.48 23.50 31.83
N ILE A 387 5.89 22.23 31.73
CA ILE A 387 7.23 21.77 32.08
C ILE A 387 8.22 22.06 30.93
N LYS A 388 9.16 22.98 31.19
CA LYS A 388 10.10 23.48 30.17
C LYS A 388 11.40 22.67 30.04
N THR A 389 11.80 21.88 31.04
CA THR A 389 13.08 21.14 31.01
C THR A 389 12.91 19.63 30.82
N PRO A 390 13.80 18.95 30.07
CA PRO A 390 13.77 17.50 29.88
C PRO A 390 13.83 16.70 31.19
N GLU A 391 14.62 17.16 32.16
CA GLU A 391 14.82 16.52 33.46
C GLU A 391 13.53 16.57 34.30
N ALA A 392 12.84 17.71 34.30
CA ALA A 392 11.56 17.86 34.98
C ALA A 392 10.45 17.06 34.28
N ARG A 393 10.47 16.94 32.94
CA ARG A 393 9.52 16.08 32.19
C ARG A 393 9.71 14.60 32.51
N LYS A 394 10.96 14.16 32.66
CA LYS A 394 11.29 12.79 33.06
C LYS A 394 10.82 12.52 34.49
N LYS A 395 11.01 13.49 35.40
CA LYS A 395 10.58 13.41 36.81
C LYS A 395 9.05 13.49 36.99
N ALA A 396 8.33 14.09 36.04
CA ALA A 396 6.87 14.18 36.07
C ALA A 396 6.15 12.83 35.89
N ASN A 397 6.88 11.75 35.56
CA ASN A 397 6.35 10.38 35.43
C ASN A 397 5.08 10.31 34.57
N TYR A 398 5.03 11.12 33.52
CA TYR A 398 3.84 11.30 32.69
C TYR A 398 3.27 9.98 32.17
N ASN A 399 4.12 9.04 31.75
CA ASN A 399 3.69 7.76 31.21
C ASN A 399 2.95 6.91 32.27
N GLN A 400 3.37 7.00 33.53
CA GLN A 400 2.73 6.32 34.65
C GLN A 400 1.41 7.02 35.03
N LYS A 401 1.41 8.36 35.09
CA LYS A 401 0.20 9.16 35.33
C LYS A 401 -0.85 8.96 34.23
N LEU A 402 -0.43 8.89 32.97
CA LEU A 402 -1.31 8.63 31.82
C LEU A 402 -1.92 7.23 31.90
N LYS A 403 -1.11 6.22 32.21
CA LYS A 403 -1.62 4.86 32.45
C LYS A 403 -2.64 4.82 33.58
N ALA A 404 -2.41 5.56 34.67
CA ALA A 404 -3.35 5.65 35.78
C ALA A 404 -4.64 6.42 35.42
N ALA A 405 -4.54 7.46 34.59
CA ALA A 405 -5.66 8.30 34.20
C ALA A 405 -6.63 7.60 33.22
N ILE A 406 -6.10 6.85 32.24
CA ILE A 406 -6.92 6.32 31.12
C ILE A 406 -6.69 4.83 30.81
N GLY A 407 -5.86 4.13 31.59
CA GLY A 407 -5.57 2.71 31.40
C GLY A 407 -4.40 2.42 30.45
N ASP A 408 -3.86 1.19 30.50
CA ASP A 408 -2.60 0.83 29.80
C ASP A 408 -2.74 0.86 28.27
N GLN A 409 -3.89 0.40 27.74
CA GLN A 409 -4.15 0.36 26.31
C GLN A 409 -4.35 1.77 25.73
N ALA A 410 -5.17 2.62 26.37
CA ALA A 410 -5.38 4.00 25.96
C ALA A 410 -4.12 4.86 26.16
N GLY A 411 -3.41 4.67 27.28
CA GLY A 411 -2.16 5.37 27.57
C GLY A 411 -1.01 4.98 26.62
N ARG A 412 -1.03 3.78 26.03
CA ARG A 412 -0.10 3.42 24.95
C ARG A 412 -0.41 4.17 23.65
N TRP A 413 -1.69 4.39 23.34
CA TRP A 413 -2.14 5.15 22.17
C TRP A 413 -1.75 6.63 22.24
N ILE A 414 -2.04 7.28 23.37
CA ILE A 414 -1.76 8.71 23.54
C ILE A 414 -0.24 9.00 23.59
N ARG A 415 0.57 8.04 24.08
CA ARG A 415 2.03 8.14 24.03
C ARG A 415 2.57 8.27 22.60
N LEU A 416 1.97 7.57 21.64
CA LEU A 416 2.40 7.62 20.23
C LEU A 416 2.11 8.97 19.56
N GLN A 417 1.23 9.78 20.14
CA GLN A 417 0.82 11.09 19.62
C GLN A 417 1.61 12.26 20.24
N LYS A 418 2.50 12.01 21.21
CA LYS A 418 2.97 13.05 22.13
C LYS A 418 4.31 13.72 21.79
N ASP A 419 5.06 13.22 20.82
CA ASP A 419 6.40 13.76 20.57
C ASP A 419 6.35 15.06 19.75
N GLY A 420 6.15 16.19 20.44
CA GLY A 420 6.53 17.53 19.96
C GLY A 420 5.38 18.39 19.43
N TYR A 421 4.71 19.15 20.32
CA TYR A 421 3.62 20.06 19.95
C TYR A 421 3.66 21.41 20.71
N ARG A 422 4.28 22.44 20.13
CA ARG A 422 4.16 23.86 20.55
C ARG A 422 4.02 24.74 19.31
N SER A 423 2.93 25.52 19.21
CA SER A 423 2.81 26.63 18.25
C SER A 423 3.76 27.76 18.64
N VAL A 424 4.37 28.43 17.64
CA VAL A 424 5.23 29.61 17.84
C VAL A 424 4.40 30.84 18.24
N ASP A 425 3.09 30.83 17.91
CA ASP A 425 2.20 31.99 17.99
C ASP A 425 1.24 31.94 19.20
N GLY A 426 1.41 30.96 20.09
CA GLY A 426 0.58 30.84 21.31
C GLY A 426 -0.84 30.28 21.12
N GLU A 427 -1.27 29.99 19.88
CA GLU A 427 -2.54 29.30 19.62
C GLU A 427 -2.55 27.89 20.24
N GLN A 428 -3.52 27.63 21.13
CA GLN A 428 -3.82 26.30 21.64
C GLN A 428 -4.69 25.53 20.64
N ILE A 429 -4.11 24.58 19.92
CA ILE A 429 -4.90 23.62 19.13
C ILE A 429 -5.46 22.57 20.09
N ASN A 430 -6.78 22.39 20.12
CA ASN A 430 -7.41 21.30 20.88
C ASN A 430 -7.22 19.96 20.14
N LEU A 431 -6.00 19.44 20.21
CA LEU A 431 -5.63 18.22 19.53
C LEU A 431 -6.44 17.03 20.05
N THR A 432 -6.81 16.97 21.34
CA THR A 432 -7.59 15.89 21.97
C THR A 432 -8.93 15.63 21.29
N ALA A 433 -9.63 16.69 20.87
CA ALA A 433 -10.90 16.62 20.15
C ALA A 433 -10.75 16.16 18.69
N LEU A 434 -9.57 16.40 18.09
CA LEU A 434 -9.22 16.13 16.69
C LEU A 434 -8.45 14.79 16.50
N LEU A 435 -8.21 14.03 17.58
CA LEU A 435 -7.48 12.74 17.57
C LEU A 435 -8.29 11.60 16.91
N GLN A 436 -8.89 11.81 15.75
CA GLN A 436 -9.39 10.70 14.93
C GLN A 436 -8.19 10.05 14.23
N PRO A 437 -7.60 8.96 14.78
CA PRO A 437 -6.28 8.51 14.34
C PRO A 437 -6.32 8.01 12.89
N ARG A 438 -7.52 7.59 12.44
CA ARG A 438 -7.77 7.13 11.07
C ARG A 438 -7.86 8.28 10.07
N VAL A 439 -8.43 9.42 10.45
CA VAL A 439 -8.39 10.64 9.63
C VAL A 439 -6.96 11.10 9.49
N MET A 440 -6.22 11.16 10.60
CA MET A 440 -4.81 11.54 10.55
C MET A 440 -3.98 10.56 9.71
N ASN A 441 -4.17 9.24 9.89
CA ASN A 441 -3.51 8.22 9.06
C ASN A 441 -3.87 8.35 7.57
N PHE A 442 -5.09 8.76 7.24
CA PHE A 442 -5.49 9.04 5.86
C PHE A 442 -4.61 10.16 5.29
N PHE A 443 -4.49 11.30 5.96
CA PHE A 443 -3.66 12.41 5.47
C PHE A 443 -2.16 12.05 5.42
N GLN A 444 -1.64 11.37 6.44
CA GLN A 444 -0.27 10.87 6.47
C GLN A 444 0.03 9.92 5.31
N GLY A 445 -0.93 9.06 4.96
CA GLY A 445 -0.82 8.12 3.85
C GLY A 445 -1.00 8.78 2.48
N TYR A 446 -2.01 9.65 2.36
CA TYR A 446 -2.39 10.34 1.12
C TYR A 446 -1.26 11.26 0.65
N PHE A 447 -0.71 12.07 1.54
CA PHE A 447 0.41 12.97 1.22
C PHE A 447 1.78 12.32 1.41
N GLY A 448 1.87 11.17 2.07
CA GLY A 448 3.12 10.44 2.28
C GLY A 448 4.18 11.16 3.13
N TYR A 449 3.83 12.28 3.79
CA TYR A 449 4.79 13.19 4.43
C TYR A 449 5.55 12.58 5.62
N ARG A 450 5.13 11.42 6.14
CA ARG A 450 5.88 10.69 7.17
C ARG A 450 7.07 9.90 6.63
N LYS A 451 7.11 9.59 5.33
CA LYS A 451 8.21 8.87 4.68
C LYS A 451 9.33 9.81 4.20
N SER A 452 8.97 11.03 3.83
CA SER A 452 9.89 12.10 3.51
C SER A 452 9.30 13.38 4.09
N PRO A 453 9.83 13.90 5.22
CA PRO A 453 9.32 15.16 5.75
C PRO A 453 9.53 16.25 4.71
N PHE A 454 8.43 16.75 4.17
CA PHE A 454 8.43 17.87 3.24
C PHE A 454 9.15 19.03 3.88
N LYS A 455 10.14 19.57 3.17
CA LYS A 455 10.57 20.95 3.33
C LYS A 455 11.05 21.48 1.99
N CYS A 456 10.19 22.29 1.36
CA CYS A 456 10.57 23.13 0.22
C CYS A 456 11.80 23.96 0.63
N ALA A 457 12.86 23.94 -0.19
CA ALA A 457 14.10 24.66 0.10
C ALA A 457 13.87 26.17 0.33
N VAL A 458 12.85 26.74 -0.32
CA VAL A 458 12.42 28.13 -0.13
C VAL A 458 11.89 28.34 1.28
N THR A 459 10.93 27.52 1.73
CA THR A 459 10.34 27.60 3.09
C THR A 459 11.40 27.41 4.17
N VAL A 460 12.36 26.51 3.97
CA VAL A 460 13.49 26.31 4.90
C VAL A 460 14.35 27.56 5.04
N LYS A 461 14.63 28.21 3.91
CA LYS A 461 15.46 29.41 3.82
C LYS A 461 14.75 30.62 4.43
N GLU A 462 13.49 30.83 4.09
CA GLU A 462 12.66 31.93 4.60
C GLU A 462 12.45 31.84 6.11
N LEU A 463 12.11 30.65 6.63
CA LEU A 463 11.91 30.42 8.06
C LEU A 463 13.21 30.23 8.83
N ASN A 464 14.36 30.35 8.16
CA ASN A 464 15.70 30.27 8.75
C ASN A 464 15.97 28.98 9.56
N VAL A 465 15.30 27.87 9.23
CA VAL A 465 15.22 26.66 10.06
C VAL A 465 16.57 25.96 10.21
N ILE A 466 17.45 26.07 9.20
CA ILE A 466 18.78 25.42 9.19
C ILE A 466 19.86 26.25 9.91
N LYS A 467 19.75 27.59 9.93
CA LYS A 467 20.77 28.46 10.58
C LYS A 467 20.64 28.55 12.11
N ALA A 468 19.57 28.01 12.70
CA ALA A 468 19.40 27.96 14.16
C ALA A 468 20.34 26.96 14.88
N GLY A 469 21.32 26.36 14.18
CA GLY A 469 22.48 25.70 14.79
C GLY A 469 22.16 24.58 15.78
N ASN A 470 20.98 23.96 15.69
CA ASN A 470 20.58 22.93 16.64
C ASN A 470 20.86 21.55 16.01
N PRO A 471 21.94 20.85 16.38
CA PRO A 471 22.31 19.55 15.82
C PRO A 471 21.30 18.42 16.14
N ASN A 472 20.25 18.70 16.92
CA ASN A 472 19.25 17.72 17.35
C ASN A 472 17.98 17.67 16.47
N TRP A 473 17.93 18.38 15.35
CA TRP A 473 16.76 18.29 14.45
C TRP A 473 16.71 16.91 13.79
N LYS A 474 15.54 16.27 13.91
CA LYS A 474 15.27 14.95 13.31
C LYS A 474 14.11 15.07 12.34
N SER A 475 14.13 14.26 11.29
CA SER A 475 13.09 14.19 10.25
C SER A 475 11.67 14.11 10.80
N TYR A 476 11.45 13.41 11.92
CA TYR A 476 10.13 13.27 12.53
C TYR A 476 9.53 14.60 13.05
N TRP A 477 10.34 15.62 13.34
CA TRP A 477 9.83 16.90 13.84
C TRP A 477 8.96 17.60 12.81
N PHE A 478 9.36 17.54 11.55
CA PHE A 478 8.61 18.11 10.43
C PHE A 478 7.35 17.29 10.12
N ALA A 479 7.41 15.97 10.25
CA ALA A 479 6.21 15.15 10.13
C ALA A 479 5.17 15.49 11.21
N ASN A 480 5.63 15.78 12.43
CA ASN A 480 4.75 16.20 13.52
C ASN A 480 4.25 17.64 13.35
N ASP A 481 5.02 18.53 12.73
CA ASP A 481 4.55 19.85 12.28
C ASP A 481 3.41 19.74 11.28
N THR A 482 3.58 18.90 10.25
CA THR A 482 2.53 18.67 9.24
C THR A 482 1.27 18.05 9.86
N ASP A 483 1.41 17.15 10.83
CA ASP A 483 0.24 16.65 11.59
C ASP A 483 -0.53 17.79 12.29
N ARG A 484 0.16 18.83 12.79
CA ARG A 484 -0.51 20.01 13.39
C ARG A 484 -1.24 20.83 12.35
N LEU A 485 -0.62 21.03 11.20
CA LEU A 485 -1.24 21.74 10.10
C LEU A 485 -2.52 21.03 9.66
N VAL A 486 -2.47 19.70 9.50
CA VAL A 486 -3.65 18.89 9.22
C VAL A 486 -4.70 19.06 10.31
N ALA A 487 -4.34 18.94 11.59
CA ALA A 487 -5.29 19.11 12.68
C ALA A 487 -5.92 20.52 12.71
N TRP A 488 -5.13 21.57 12.51
CA TRP A 488 -5.61 22.96 12.48
C TRP A 488 -6.57 23.21 11.31
N VAL A 489 -6.27 22.68 10.12
CA VAL A 489 -7.21 22.78 8.98
C VAL A 489 -8.50 22.02 9.27
N LEU A 490 -8.39 20.81 9.84
CA LEU A 490 -9.55 19.98 10.21
C LEU A 490 -10.42 20.59 11.32
N GLU A 491 -9.87 21.45 12.17
CA GLU A 491 -10.67 22.20 13.16
C GLU A 491 -11.71 23.10 12.50
N SER A 492 -11.37 23.68 11.34
CA SER A 492 -12.30 24.48 10.55
C SER A 492 -13.22 23.65 9.64
N ASP A 493 -12.77 22.45 9.25
CA ASP A 493 -13.41 21.51 8.31
C ASP A 493 -13.97 22.16 7.03
N LYS A 494 -13.23 23.15 6.48
CA LYS A 494 -13.58 23.89 5.26
C LYS A 494 -12.46 23.82 4.25
N GLU A 495 -12.80 23.46 3.01
CA GLU A 495 -11.86 23.37 1.87
C GLU A 495 -10.56 22.61 2.21
N VAL A 496 -10.65 21.57 3.05
CA VAL A 496 -9.50 20.97 3.76
C VAL A 496 -8.31 20.65 2.83
N LEU A 497 -8.57 19.98 1.70
CA LEU A 497 -7.51 19.62 0.75
C LEU A 497 -6.89 20.84 0.06
N ARG A 498 -7.71 21.82 -0.34
CA ARG A 498 -7.23 23.05 -0.96
C ARG A 498 -6.37 23.83 0.02
N THR A 499 -6.85 24.04 1.24
CA THR A 499 -6.11 24.74 2.29
C THR A 499 -4.79 24.05 2.60
N LEU A 500 -4.75 22.71 2.68
CA LEU A 500 -3.51 21.98 2.93
C LEU A 500 -2.49 22.11 1.78
N LEU A 501 -2.95 22.24 0.54
CA LEU A 501 -2.07 22.38 -0.63
C LEU A 501 -1.61 23.82 -0.89
N THR A 502 -2.35 24.83 -0.41
CA THR A 502 -2.06 26.25 -0.71
C THR A 502 -1.55 27.05 0.48
N THR A 503 -1.75 26.56 1.71
CA THR A 503 -1.34 27.29 2.92
C THR A 503 0.18 27.40 3.05
N ARG A 504 0.64 28.55 3.56
CA ARG A 504 2.03 28.77 3.98
C ARG A 504 2.25 28.62 5.49
N LYS A 505 1.20 28.27 6.25
CA LYS A 505 1.26 28.15 7.71
C LYS A 505 2.17 26.98 8.11
N THR A 506 3.00 27.20 9.13
CA THR A 506 3.84 26.20 9.80
C THR A 506 3.75 26.40 11.31
N PHE A 507 4.02 25.37 12.11
CA PHE A 507 4.05 25.44 13.57
C PHE A 507 5.45 25.14 14.14
N VAL A 508 6.48 25.26 13.30
CA VAL A 508 7.89 24.99 13.63
C VAL A 508 8.65 26.27 13.92
#